data_AF-A0AAD5YL36-F1
#
_entry.id   AF-A0AAD5YL36-F1
#
_cell.length_a   1.000
_cell.length_b   1.000
_cell.length_c   1.000
_cell.angle_alpha   90.00
_cell.angle_beta   90.00
_cell.angle_gamma   90.00
#
_symmetry.space_group_name_H-M   'P 1'
#
loop_
_entity.id
_entity.type
_entity.pdbx_description
1 polymer ?
#
loop_
_entity_poly.entity_id
_entity_poly.type
_entity_poly.pdbx_seq_one_letter_code
_entity_poly.pdbx_strand_id
1 'polypeptide(L)'
;MPILLSILVALMGEMYTTAYDPHKQAREGTADCQFCHNTRFRLQCEGNSIIDFGICFGEIAIREKNALAYFKDIDGPPDPTKEFFPIQDPNEHYWIYFKTFREEFLLDLCAFPFGYPYHICVPTSPYQPDDVEDTLKFPFAPGFFHDRRMRQNQAPLLWESQRHSILQNKALQSIIRNREFSEIDKKILLAFMERVAGRAATEPERYLLLDSTVFNRTALAATLRRKDFLHWPDVPESCGADHNPEEHGSNEYDLPSDEEKEQEARREIKMWSRMARRGELSFQEMEERMKKWYTKKTVSLPPPEQAPVSGDGDAGI
;
A
#
# COMPACT_ATOMS: atom_id res chain seq x y z
N MET A 1 -10.40 2.35 -3.09
CA MET A 1 -10.98 1.01 -3.38
C MET A 1 -11.11 0.68 -4.87
N PRO A 2 -11.73 1.48 -5.77
CA PRO A 2 -11.90 1.13 -7.19
C PRO A 2 -10.60 0.75 -7.92
N ILE A 3 -9.53 1.50 -7.65
CA ILE A 3 -8.20 1.28 -8.22
C ILE A 3 -7.59 -0.04 -7.72
N LEU A 4 -7.74 -0.39 -6.44
CA LEU A 4 -7.22 -1.66 -5.92
C LEU A 4 -7.91 -2.85 -6.58
N LEU A 5 -9.25 -2.78 -6.71
CA LEU A 5 -10.01 -3.83 -7.36
C LEU A 5 -9.63 -3.98 -8.84
N SER A 6 -9.41 -2.87 -9.55
CA SER A 6 -8.99 -2.91 -10.96
C SER A 6 -7.62 -3.56 -11.14
N ILE A 7 -6.66 -3.28 -10.25
CA ILE A 7 -5.35 -3.97 -10.20
C ILE A 7 -5.54 -5.47 -9.99
N LEU A 8 -6.36 -5.88 -9.01
CA LEU A 8 -6.58 -7.30 -8.72
C LEU A 8 -7.26 -8.05 -9.87
N VAL A 9 -8.21 -7.40 -10.56
CA VAL A 9 -8.84 -7.96 -11.77
C VAL A 9 -7.83 -8.10 -12.91
N ALA A 10 -6.94 -7.11 -13.07
CA ALA A 10 -5.86 -7.20 -14.06
C ALA A 10 -4.91 -8.37 -13.75
N LEU A 11 -4.44 -8.50 -12.51
CA LEU A 11 -3.62 -9.63 -12.07
C LEU A 11 -4.30 -10.96 -12.36
N MET A 12 -5.59 -11.08 -12.03
CA MET A 12 -6.36 -12.30 -12.25
C MET A 12 -6.48 -12.62 -13.75
N GLY A 13 -6.81 -11.62 -14.58
CA GLY A 13 -7.04 -11.77 -16.01
C GLY A 13 -5.78 -12.03 -16.85
N GLU A 14 -4.65 -11.44 -16.48
CA GLU A 14 -3.43 -11.52 -17.29
C GLU A 14 -2.45 -12.59 -16.78
N MET A 15 -2.48 -12.93 -15.48
CA MET A 15 -1.57 -13.93 -14.90
C MET A 15 -2.29 -15.26 -14.60
N TYR A 16 -3.51 -15.25 -14.06
CA TYR A 16 -4.12 -16.46 -13.50
C TYR A 16 -5.14 -17.18 -14.38
N THR A 17 -5.57 -16.60 -15.50
CA THR A 17 -6.59 -17.19 -16.41
C THR A 17 -6.09 -17.61 -17.77
N THR A 18 -4.78 -17.62 -18.00
CA THR A 18 -4.18 -18.08 -19.26
C THR A 18 -4.31 -19.60 -19.41
N ALA A 19 -5.53 -20.09 -19.59
CA ALA A 19 -5.79 -21.44 -20.03
C ALA A 19 -5.17 -21.60 -21.44
N TYR A 20 -3.98 -22.20 -21.48
CA TYR A 20 -3.39 -22.83 -22.67
C TYR A 20 -4.49 -23.48 -23.51
N ASP A 21 -4.81 -22.89 -24.66
CA ASP A 21 -5.72 -23.44 -25.66
C ASP A 21 -4.86 -23.98 -26.82
N PRO A 22 -4.51 -25.27 -26.82
CA PRO A 22 -3.70 -25.87 -27.88
C PRO A 22 -4.39 -25.82 -29.25
N HIS A 23 -5.71 -25.67 -29.30
CA HIS A 23 -6.46 -25.70 -30.56
C HIS A 23 -6.47 -24.35 -31.28
N LYS A 24 -6.29 -23.23 -30.57
CA LYS A 24 -6.10 -21.91 -31.20
C LYS A 24 -4.79 -21.81 -31.97
N GLN A 25 -3.70 -22.38 -31.44
CA GLN A 25 -2.42 -22.43 -32.16
C GLN A 25 -2.47 -23.22 -33.47
N ALA A 26 -3.34 -24.23 -33.57
CA ALA A 26 -3.44 -25.07 -34.76
C ALA A 26 -4.28 -24.45 -35.89
N ARG A 27 -5.13 -23.45 -35.60
CA ARG A 27 -6.06 -22.85 -36.58
C ARG A 27 -5.55 -21.55 -37.19
N GLU A 28 -4.72 -20.80 -36.46
CA GLU A 28 -4.09 -19.58 -36.97
C GLU A 28 -2.74 -19.93 -37.61
N GLY A 29 -2.78 -20.59 -38.77
CA GLY A 29 -1.62 -20.80 -39.66
C GLY A 29 -1.11 -19.53 -40.33
N THR A 30 -1.47 -18.35 -39.80
CA THR A 30 -1.05 -17.04 -40.28
C THR A 30 0.16 -16.58 -39.47
N ALA A 31 1.29 -16.43 -40.15
CA ALA A 31 2.57 -15.99 -39.60
C ALA A 31 2.51 -14.64 -38.84
N ASP A 32 1.43 -13.88 -38.97
CA ASP A 32 1.20 -12.60 -38.27
C ASP A 32 0.51 -12.73 -36.90
N CYS A 33 0.05 -13.92 -36.52
CA CYS A 33 -0.49 -14.20 -35.18
C CYS A 33 0.60 -14.68 -34.22
N GLN A 34 1.84 -14.18 -34.37
CA GLN A 34 3.00 -14.53 -33.55
C GLN A 34 2.86 -14.12 -32.07
N PHE A 35 1.73 -13.53 -31.68
CA PHE A 35 1.53 -12.89 -30.37
C PHE A 35 0.69 -13.71 -29.36
N CYS A 36 0.20 -14.89 -29.74
CA CYS A 36 -0.51 -15.81 -28.82
C CYS A 36 0.41 -16.88 -28.22
N HIS A 37 1.61 -16.49 -27.79
CA HIS A 37 2.55 -17.38 -27.09
C HIS A 37 2.16 -17.62 -25.64
N ASN A 38 1.35 -18.66 -25.44
CA ASN A 38 1.28 -19.72 -24.40
C ASN A 38 2.09 -19.70 -23.08
N THR A 39 2.76 -18.62 -22.71
CA THR A 39 3.51 -18.53 -21.46
C THR A 39 2.55 -18.11 -20.35
N ARG A 40 2.27 -19.03 -19.43
CA ARG A 40 1.49 -18.73 -18.23
C ARG A 40 2.39 -18.00 -17.23
N PHE A 41 2.10 -16.74 -16.96
CA PHE A 41 2.77 -16.00 -15.89
C PHE A 41 2.08 -16.26 -14.56
N ARG A 42 2.84 -16.44 -13.47
CA ARG A 42 2.27 -16.55 -12.12
C ARG A 42 3.12 -15.75 -11.17
N LEU A 43 2.48 -15.00 -10.27
CA LEU A 43 3.20 -14.31 -9.21
C LEU A 43 3.82 -15.33 -8.26
N GLN A 44 5.04 -15.02 -7.84
CA GLN A 44 5.77 -15.76 -6.81
C GLN A 44 6.37 -14.77 -5.82
N CYS A 45 6.49 -15.20 -4.58
CA CYS A 45 7.22 -14.49 -3.54
C CYS A 45 8.22 -15.46 -2.93
N GLU A 46 9.52 -15.14 -3.02
CA GLU A 46 10.61 -15.99 -2.53
C GLU A 46 10.52 -17.46 -3.04
N GLY A 47 10.20 -17.62 -4.33
CA GLY A 47 10.02 -18.94 -4.97
C GLY A 47 8.72 -19.66 -4.61
N ASN A 48 7.87 -19.10 -3.74
CA ASN A 48 6.56 -19.66 -3.42
C ASN A 48 5.49 -19.04 -4.32
N SER A 49 4.71 -19.88 -5.01
CA SER A 49 3.58 -19.40 -5.81
C SER A 49 2.51 -18.76 -4.93
N ILE A 50 1.94 -17.65 -5.39
CA ILE A 50 0.73 -17.09 -4.78
C ILE A 50 -0.44 -18.04 -5.07
N ILE A 51 -1.10 -18.51 -4.01
CA ILE A 51 -2.23 -19.45 -4.07
C ILE A 51 -3.58 -18.77 -3.92
N ASP A 52 -3.58 -17.54 -3.41
CA ASP A 52 -4.76 -16.68 -3.29
C ASP A 52 -4.33 -15.22 -3.18
N PHE A 53 -5.18 -14.32 -3.65
CA PHE A 53 -5.02 -12.89 -3.43
C PHE A 53 -6.38 -12.22 -3.49
N GLY A 54 -6.46 -11.05 -2.87
CA GLY A 54 -7.68 -10.28 -2.91
C GLY A 54 -7.60 -8.98 -2.15
N ILE A 55 -8.76 -8.48 -1.77
CA ILE A 55 -8.92 -7.21 -1.08
C ILE A 55 -9.33 -7.47 0.37
N CYS A 56 -8.70 -6.74 1.28
CA CYS A 56 -9.11 -6.62 2.66
C CYS A 56 -9.79 -5.26 2.86
N PHE A 57 -10.70 -5.22 3.81
CA PHE A 57 -11.40 -4.04 4.26
C PHE A 57 -11.32 -3.98 5.79
N GLY A 58 -11.20 -2.78 6.34
CA GLY A 58 -11.17 -2.57 7.76
C GLY A 58 -10.69 -1.18 8.13
N GLU A 59 -10.05 -1.07 9.29
CA GLU A 59 -9.70 0.20 9.91
C GLU A 59 -8.19 0.40 9.92
N ILE A 60 -7.74 1.65 9.78
CA ILE A 60 -6.34 2.04 9.95
C ILE A 60 -6.17 2.99 11.15
N ALA A 61 -5.15 2.76 11.96
CA ALA A 61 -4.79 3.67 13.05
C ALA A 61 -4.11 4.90 12.47
N ILE A 62 -4.83 6.01 12.51
CA ILE A 62 -4.31 7.34 12.22
C ILE A 62 -4.18 8.07 13.54
N ARG A 63 -3.00 8.61 13.81
CA ARG A 63 -2.84 9.61 14.89
C ARG A 63 -3.49 10.89 14.39
N GLU A 64 -4.37 11.51 15.18
CA GLU A 64 -5.15 12.71 14.78
C GLU A 64 -4.30 13.83 14.12
N LYS A 65 -3.02 13.94 14.50
CA LYS A 65 -2.07 14.91 13.93
C LYS A 65 -1.67 14.64 12.46
N ASN A 66 -1.92 13.45 11.94
CA ASN A 66 -1.43 12.99 10.65
C ASN A 66 -2.52 12.96 9.57
N ALA A 67 -3.76 13.33 9.89
CA ALA A 67 -4.81 13.43 8.88
C ALA A 67 -4.54 14.62 7.95
N LEU A 68 -3.99 14.36 6.76
CA LEU A 68 -3.72 15.39 5.75
C LEU A 68 -5.02 15.83 5.07
N ALA A 69 -5.59 16.96 5.46
CA ALA A 69 -6.70 17.54 4.71
C ALA A 69 -6.18 18.12 3.39
N TYR A 70 -6.63 17.58 2.25
CA TYR A 70 -6.33 18.16 0.95
C TYR A 70 -7.17 19.43 0.74
N PHE A 71 -6.50 20.57 0.56
CA PHE A 71 -7.13 21.81 0.11
C PHE A 71 -6.85 21.98 -1.38
N LYS A 72 -7.87 22.41 -2.13
CA LYS A 72 -7.70 22.81 -3.52
C LYS A 72 -7.26 24.27 -3.54
N ASP A 73 -5.96 24.52 -3.40
CA ASP A 73 -5.40 25.84 -3.76
C ASP A 73 -5.20 25.90 -5.27
N ILE A 74 -6.24 26.34 -5.98
CA ILE A 74 -6.07 26.89 -7.33
C ILE A 74 -5.65 28.35 -7.14
N ASP A 75 -4.33 28.61 -7.10
CA ASP A 75 -3.66 29.90 -7.37
C ASP A 75 -4.36 31.19 -6.91
N GLY A 76 -5.01 31.19 -5.75
CA GLY A 76 -5.82 32.31 -5.28
C GLY A 76 -5.83 32.42 -3.75
N PRO A 77 -6.19 33.59 -3.20
CA PRO A 77 -6.23 33.81 -1.76
C PRO A 77 -7.11 32.76 -1.06
N PRO A 78 -6.80 32.40 0.20
CA PRO A 78 -7.56 31.42 0.95
C PRO A 78 -9.03 31.85 1.03
N ASP A 79 -9.89 31.13 0.32
CA ASP A 79 -11.33 31.37 0.28
C ASP A 79 -11.97 30.52 1.37
N PRO A 80 -12.62 31.12 2.38
CA PRO A 80 -13.27 30.41 3.48
C PRO A 80 -14.46 29.55 3.05
N THR A 81 -14.89 29.64 1.78
CA THR A 81 -15.90 28.78 1.18
C THR A 81 -15.33 27.54 0.49
N LYS A 82 -14.00 27.36 0.49
CA LYS A 82 -13.37 26.19 -0.13
C LYS A 82 -13.88 24.90 0.51
N GLU A 83 -14.40 24.03 -0.35
CA GLU A 83 -14.82 22.69 0.02
C GLU A 83 -13.59 21.88 0.44
N PHE A 84 -13.60 21.41 1.69
CA PHE A 84 -12.69 20.38 2.13
C PHE A 84 -13.10 19.08 1.45
N PHE A 85 -12.20 18.47 0.70
CA PHE A 85 -12.41 17.09 0.29
C PHE A 85 -12.16 16.22 1.52
N PRO A 86 -13.19 15.51 2.02
CA PRO A 86 -12.96 14.60 3.13
C PRO A 86 -11.91 13.57 2.67
N ILE A 87 -10.90 13.38 3.51
CA ILE A 87 -9.98 12.25 3.39
C ILE A 87 -10.83 10.97 3.43
N GLN A 88 -10.31 9.89 2.87
CA GLN A 88 -10.85 8.56 3.11
C GLN A 88 -11.11 8.35 4.61
N ASP A 89 -12.25 7.75 4.97
CA ASP A 89 -12.53 7.46 6.38
C ASP A 89 -11.49 6.41 6.88
N PRO A 90 -10.75 6.66 7.98
CA PRO A 90 -9.88 5.66 8.59
C PRO A 90 -10.56 4.32 8.86
N ASN A 91 -11.88 4.34 9.12
CA ASN A 91 -12.66 3.15 9.39
C ASN A 91 -13.11 2.42 8.11
N GLU A 92 -12.88 3.04 6.94
CA GLU A 92 -13.12 2.46 5.62
C GLU A 92 -11.83 2.37 4.80
N HIS A 93 -10.85 1.65 5.33
CA HIS A 93 -9.57 1.43 4.67
C HIS A 93 -9.53 0.12 3.89
N TYR A 94 -8.78 0.12 2.78
CA TYR A 94 -8.67 -1.01 1.86
C TYR A 94 -7.21 -1.28 1.51
N TRP A 95 -6.81 -2.54 1.54
CA TRP A 95 -5.48 -2.99 1.12
C TRP A 95 -5.56 -4.33 0.39
N ILE A 96 -4.49 -4.69 -0.30
CA ILE A 96 -4.38 -5.95 -1.03
C ILE A 96 -3.71 -6.99 -0.11
N TYR A 97 -4.19 -8.24 -0.14
CA TYR A 97 -3.46 -9.36 0.43
C TYR A 97 -2.99 -10.32 -0.65
N PHE A 98 -1.81 -10.90 -0.44
CA PHE A 98 -1.27 -12.01 -1.20
C PHE A 98 -1.00 -13.18 -0.26
N LYS A 99 -1.36 -14.39 -0.65
CA LYS A 99 -1.19 -15.59 0.15
C LYS A 99 -0.40 -16.64 -0.62
N THR A 100 0.63 -17.18 0.01
CA THR A 100 1.32 -18.40 -0.42
C THR A 100 0.90 -19.57 0.50
N PHE A 101 1.45 -20.76 0.28
CA PHE A 101 1.27 -21.88 1.23
C PHE A 101 1.90 -21.63 2.60
N ARG A 102 2.93 -20.78 2.67
CA ARG A 102 3.72 -20.57 3.89
C ARG A 102 3.32 -19.29 4.61
N GLU A 103 3.05 -18.24 3.84
CA GLU A 103 2.99 -16.88 4.35
C GLU A 103 1.93 -16.05 3.65
N GLU A 104 1.63 -14.91 4.26
CA GLU A 104 0.74 -13.89 3.74
C GLU A 104 1.42 -12.54 3.84
N PHE A 105 1.18 -11.71 2.83
CA PHE A 105 1.74 -10.38 2.68
C PHE A 105 0.59 -9.40 2.43
N LEU A 106 0.74 -8.18 2.93
CA LEU A 106 -0.21 -7.10 2.66
C LEU A 106 0.48 -6.02 1.85
N LEU A 107 -0.22 -5.50 0.86
CA LEU A 107 0.21 -4.36 0.06
C LEU A 107 -0.82 -3.24 0.22
N ASP A 108 -0.40 -2.16 0.86
CA ASP A 108 -1.21 -0.98 1.09
C ASP A 108 -0.80 0.13 0.11
N LEU A 109 -1.72 0.49 -0.80
CA LEU A 109 -1.53 1.58 -1.76
C LEU A 109 -2.38 2.80 -1.40
N CYS A 110 -3.08 2.76 -0.26
CA CYS A 110 -4.08 3.75 0.14
C CYS A 110 -3.74 4.43 1.47
N ALA A 111 -2.64 4.07 2.14
CA ALA A 111 -2.24 4.70 3.39
C ALA A 111 -1.67 6.12 3.24
N PHE A 112 -1.25 6.51 2.02
CA PHE A 112 -0.61 7.79 1.74
C PHE A 112 -1.38 9.04 2.22
N PRO A 113 -2.73 9.14 2.05
CA PRO A 113 -3.53 10.26 2.55
C PRO A 113 -3.50 10.46 4.07
N PHE A 114 -3.08 9.46 4.84
CA PHE A 114 -3.15 9.48 6.29
C PHE A 114 -1.89 10.01 6.97
N GLY A 115 -1.07 10.78 6.23
CA GLY A 115 0.18 11.35 6.74
C GLY A 115 1.13 10.29 7.28
N TYR A 116 0.96 9.05 6.84
CA TYR A 116 1.94 8.01 7.01
C TYR A 116 3.19 8.48 6.27
N PRO A 117 4.34 8.60 6.96
CA PRO A 117 5.43 9.43 6.52
C PRO A 117 5.89 9.04 5.12
N TYR A 118 6.47 10.01 4.41
CA TYR A 118 7.03 10.00 3.05
C TYR A 118 7.88 8.76 2.63
N HIS A 119 8.07 7.80 3.53
CA HIS A 119 8.75 6.51 3.39
C HIS A 119 7.86 5.41 2.78
N ILE A 120 6.62 5.73 2.40
CA ILE A 120 5.64 4.79 1.81
C ILE A 120 5.46 5.03 0.30
N CYS A 121 6.39 5.78 -0.29
CA CYS A 121 6.46 6.00 -1.72
C CYS A 121 7.57 5.14 -2.32
N VAL A 122 7.29 4.51 -3.46
CA VAL A 122 8.26 3.78 -4.27
C VAL A 122 8.61 4.66 -5.47
N PRO A 123 9.91 4.94 -5.74
CA PRO A 123 10.36 5.55 -6.98
C PRO A 123 9.88 4.70 -8.15
N THR A 124 9.17 5.32 -9.10
CA THR A 124 8.56 4.59 -10.21
C THR A 124 9.49 4.44 -11.41
N SER A 125 10.54 5.27 -11.49
CA SER A 125 11.45 5.33 -12.64
C SER A 125 11.98 3.96 -13.08
N PRO A 126 12.32 3.02 -12.18
CA PRO A 126 12.78 1.69 -12.60
C PRO A 126 11.68 0.77 -13.16
N TYR A 127 10.41 1.13 -12.99
CA TYR A 127 9.24 0.31 -13.33
C TYR A 127 8.44 0.85 -14.52
N GLN A 128 8.76 2.05 -14.97
CA GLN A 128 8.07 2.70 -16.07
C GLN A 128 8.59 2.16 -17.42
N PRO A 129 7.70 1.87 -18.37
CA PRO A 129 8.12 1.59 -19.73
C PRO A 129 8.82 2.78 -20.38
N ASP A 130 9.82 2.48 -21.22
CA ASP A 130 10.56 3.51 -21.97
C ASP A 130 9.68 4.31 -22.95
N ASP A 131 8.55 3.74 -23.37
CA ASP A 131 7.63 4.32 -24.36
C ASP A 131 6.50 5.17 -23.76
N VAL A 132 6.47 5.35 -22.44
CA VAL A 132 5.51 6.26 -21.79
C VAL A 132 6.01 7.69 -21.89
N GLU A 133 5.14 8.60 -22.33
CA GLU A 133 5.42 10.04 -22.36
C GLU A 133 5.85 10.55 -20.98
N ASP A 134 6.86 11.41 -20.93
CA ASP A 134 7.41 11.92 -19.66
C ASP A 134 6.37 12.65 -18.80
N THR A 135 5.34 13.23 -19.42
CA THR A 135 4.21 13.90 -18.74
C THR A 135 3.34 12.95 -17.94
N LEU A 136 3.36 11.65 -18.26
CA LEU A 136 2.62 10.60 -17.58
C LEU A 136 3.48 9.86 -16.53
N LYS A 137 4.77 10.23 -16.41
CA LYS A 137 5.69 9.65 -15.43
C LYS A 137 5.51 10.35 -14.08
N PHE A 138 4.80 9.69 -13.17
CA PHE A 138 4.78 10.09 -11.77
C PHE A 138 6.08 9.65 -11.12
N PRO A 139 6.89 10.51 -10.47
CA PRO A 139 8.20 10.11 -9.92
C PRO A 139 8.08 9.09 -8.77
N PHE A 140 6.93 9.08 -8.09
CA PHE A 140 6.65 8.23 -6.95
C PHE A 140 5.25 7.64 -7.04
N ALA A 141 5.09 6.42 -6.54
CA ALA A 141 3.80 5.77 -6.36
C ALA A 141 3.64 5.33 -4.90
N PRO A 142 2.44 5.44 -4.31
CA PRO A 142 2.19 4.92 -2.98
C PRO A 142 2.32 3.39 -2.98
N GLY A 143 3.02 2.84 -2.01
CA GLY A 143 3.18 1.40 -1.87
C GLY A 143 3.88 1.02 -0.57
N PHE A 144 3.12 0.42 0.36
CA PHE A 144 3.66 -0.14 1.58
C PHE A 144 3.47 -1.65 1.63
N PHE A 145 4.57 -2.38 1.75
CA PHE A 145 4.54 -3.82 1.85
C PHE A 145 4.69 -4.26 3.31
N HIS A 146 3.64 -4.85 3.87
CA HIS A 146 3.68 -5.43 5.21
C HIS A 146 4.03 -6.92 5.11
N ASP A 147 5.29 -7.23 5.39
CA ASP A 147 5.73 -8.60 5.56
C ASP A 147 5.29 -9.18 6.92
N ARG A 148 5.54 -10.47 7.12
CA ARG A 148 5.26 -11.15 8.39
C ARG A 148 6.03 -10.55 9.57
N ARG A 149 7.27 -10.11 9.35
CA ARG A 149 8.17 -9.60 10.40
C ARG A 149 7.66 -8.25 10.91
N MET A 150 7.28 -7.34 10.03
CA MET A 150 6.67 -6.05 10.34
C MET A 150 5.38 -6.24 11.12
N ARG A 151 4.47 -7.10 10.64
CA ARG A 151 3.20 -7.41 11.34
C ARG A 151 3.40 -8.01 12.74
N GLN A 152 4.53 -8.66 13.00
CA GLN A 152 4.84 -9.25 14.32
C GLN A 152 5.54 -8.29 15.28
N ASN A 153 6.32 -7.35 14.75
CA ASN A 153 7.21 -6.49 15.53
C ASN A 153 6.70 -5.06 15.70
N GLN A 154 5.72 -4.63 14.89
CA GLN A 154 5.12 -3.31 14.98
C GLN A 154 3.75 -3.39 15.65
N ALA A 155 3.29 -2.25 16.19
CA ALA A 155 1.90 -2.09 16.57
C ALA A 155 1.01 -2.36 15.34
N PRO A 156 -0.12 -3.07 15.48
CA PRO A 156 -1.03 -3.25 14.36
C PRO A 156 -1.47 -1.86 13.88
N LEU A 157 -1.21 -1.58 12.61
CA LEU A 157 -1.68 -0.36 11.95
C LEU A 157 -3.02 -0.60 11.25
N LEU A 158 -3.28 -1.86 10.88
CA LEU A 158 -4.44 -2.30 10.12
C LEU A 158 -5.25 -3.29 10.96
N TRP A 159 -6.56 -3.07 11.06
CA TRP A 159 -7.52 -4.01 11.64
C TRP A 159 -8.46 -4.51 10.56
N GLU A 160 -8.25 -5.74 10.13
CA GLU A 160 -9.08 -6.39 9.12
C GLU A 160 -10.46 -6.72 9.70
N SER A 161 -11.52 -6.22 9.06
CA SER A 161 -12.91 -6.55 9.38
C SER A 161 -13.51 -7.52 8.36
N GLN A 162 -13.14 -7.38 7.09
CA GLN A 162 -13.61 -8.23 5.99
C GLN A 162 -12.50 -8.55 5.00
N ARG A 163 -12.66 -9.71 4.34
CA ARG A 163 -11.73 -10.19 3.32
C ARG A 163 -12.49 -10.84 2.17
N HIS A 164 -12.07 -10.50 0.95
CA HIS A 164 -12.65 -11.05 -0.26
C HIS A 164 -11.57 -11.53 -1.21
N SER A 165 -11.51 -12.86 -1.42
CA SER A 165 -10.67 -13.46 -2.45
C SER A 165 -11.18 -13.07 -3.84
N ILE A 166 -10.25 -12.57 -4.65
CA ILE A 166 -10.50 -12.29 -6.07
C ILE A 166 -10.26 -13.57 -6.86
N LEU A 167 -9.15 -14.27 -6.58
CA LEU A 167 -8.77 -15.47 -7.31
C LEU A 167 -9.81 -16.60 -7.19
N GLN A 168 -10.55 -16.71 -6.09
CA GLN A 168 -11.56 -17.75 -5.88
C GLN A 168 -12.99 -17.32 -6.26
N ASN A 169 -13.19 -16.07 -6.69
CA ASN A 169 -14.51 -15.57 -7.03
C ASN A 169 -14.94 -16.04 -8.43
N LYS A 170 -15.86 -17.01 -8.48
CA LYS A 170 -16.37 -17.58 -9.75
C LYS A 170 -17.03 -16.55 -10.68
N ALA A 171 -17.70 -15.53 -10.15
CA ALA A 171 -18.33 -14.49 -10.95
C ALA A 171 -17.29 -13.56 -11.58
N LEU A 172 -16.23 -13.21 -10.84
CA LEU A 172 -15.12 -12.45 -11.43
C LEU A 172 -14.31 -13.31 -12.41
N GLN A 173 -14.16 -14.61 -12.14
CA GLN A 173 -13.51 -15.55 -13.06
C GLN A 173 -14.24 -15.69 -14.40
N SER A 174 -15.58 -15.52 -14.44
CA SER A 174 -16.31 -15.61 -15.71
C SER A 174 -16.06 -14.40 -16.62
N ILE A 175 -15.83 -13.20 -16.05
CA ILE A 175 -15.74 -11.97 -16.84
C ILE A 175 -14.34 -11.73 -17.44
N ILE A 176 -13.29 -12.20 -16.77
CA ILE A 176 -11.90 -11.99 -17.21
C ILE A 176 -11.48 -12.81 -18.44
N ARG A 177 -12.33 -13.74 -18.88
CA ARG A 177 -12.10 -14.48 -20.12
C ARG A 177 -12.31 -13.61 -21.36
N ASN A 178 -13.05 -12.53 -21.21
CA ASN A 178 -13.36 -11.61 -22.30
C ASN A 178 -12.30 -10.51 -22.38
N ARG A 179 -11.92 -10.16 -23.61
CA ARG A 179 -11.00 -9.02 -23.85
C ARG A 179 -11.71 -7.69 -23.56
N GLU A 180 -12.98 -7.60 -23.91
CA GLU A 180 -13.84 -6.43 -23.68
C GLU A 180 -14.92 -6.78 -22.67
N PHE A 181 -15.27 -5.84 -21.80
CA PHE A 181 -16.34 -6.03 -20.82
C PHE A 181 -17.71 -5.74 -21.45
N SER A 182 -18.55 -6.76 -21.51
CA SER A 182 -19.98 -6.58 -21.81
C SER A 182 -20.69 -5.83 -20.68
N GLU A 183 -21.92 -5.37 -20.93
CA GLU A 183 -22.75 -4.75 -19.88
C GLU A 183 -23.03 -5.70 -18.70
N ILE A 184 -23.06 -7.01 -18.94
CA ILE A 184 -23.20 -8.02 -17.89
C ILE A 184 -21.92 -8.08 -17.06
N ASP A 185 -20.75 -8.06 -17.71
CA ASP A 185 -19.46 -8.09 -17.03
C ASP A 185 -19.25 -6.86 -16.14
N LYS A 186 -19.61 -5.68 -16.66
CA LYS A 186 -19.59 -4.42 -15.89
C LYS A 186 -20.47 -4.52 -14.65
N LYS A 187 -21.70 -5.04 -14.77
CA LYS A 187 -22.61 -5.24 -13.63
C LYS A 187 -22.04 -6.19 -12.59
N ILE A 188 -21.39 -7.28 -13.00
CA ILE A 188 -20.75 -8.23 -12.08
C ILE A 188 -19.62 -7.54 -11.30
N LEU A 189 -18.79 -6.77 -12.00
CA LEU A 189 -17.66 -6.07 -11.40
C LEU A 189 -18.14 -4.99 -10.40
N LEU A 190 -19.13 -4.19 -10.79
CA LEU A 190 -19.76 -3.19 -9.93
C LEU A 190 -20.44 -3.82 -8.71
N ALA A 191 -21.21 -4.89 -8.90
CA ALA A 191 -21.87 -5.59 -7.79
C ALA A 191 -20.86 -6.18 -6.80
N PHE A 192 -19.72 -6.69 -7.29
CA PHE A 192 -18.64 -7.13 -6.42
C PHE A 192 -18.05 -5.96 -5.64
N MET A 193 -17.80 -4.83 -6.30
CA MET A 193 -17.28 -3.61 -5.69
C MET A 193 -18.18 -3.10 -4.56
N GLU A 194 -19.49 -2.98 -4.84
CA GLU A 194 -20.51 -2.55 -3.87
C GLU A 194 -20.61 -3.51 -2.68
N ARG A 195 -20.46 -4.82 -2.93
CA ARG A 195 -20.43 -5.83 -1.86
C ARG A 195 -19.22 -5.69 -0.95
N VAL A 196 -18.03 -5.42 -1.51
CA VAL A 196 -16.81 -5.19 -0.72
C VAL A 196 -16.93 -3.90 0.09
N ALA A 197 -17.50 -2.86 -0.50
CA ALA A 197 -17.68 -1.57 0.18
C ALA A 197 -18.83 -1.57 1.21
N GLY A 198 -19.73 -2.56 1.17
CA GLY A 198 -20.93 -2.59 2.01
C GLY A 198 -21.95 -1.49 1.68
N ARG A 199 -21.78 -0.78 0.56
CA ARG A 199 -22.64 0.34 0.13
C ARG A 199 -22.75 0.42 -1.39
N ALA A 200 -23.74 1.16 -1.86
CA ALA A 200 -23.85 1.51 -3.27
C ALA A 200 -22.64 2.34 -3.72
N ALA A 201 -22.18 2.07 -4.95
CA ALA A 201 -21.06 2.79 -5.53
C ALA A 201 -21.55 4.11 -6.11
N THR A 202 -20.80 5.18 -5.86
CA THR A 202 -21.04 6.48 -6.50
C THR A 202 -20.66 6.43 -7.98
N GLU A 203 -21.26 7.27 -8.82
CA GLU A 203 -20.93 7.31 -10.25
C GLU A 203 -19.43 7.53 -10.53
N PRO A 204 -18.69 8.39 -9.80
CA PRO A 204 -17.23 8.48 -9.96
C PRO A 204 -16.50 7.17 -9.64
N GLU A 205 -16.89 6.44 -8.59
CA GLU A 205 -16.29 5.15 -8.26
C GLU A 205 -16.55 4.10 -9.34
N ARG A 206 -17.77 4.09 -9.89
CA ARG A 206 -18.16 3.19 -10.99
C ARG A 206 -17.32 3.48 -12.24
N TYR A 207 -17.22 4.75 -12.62
CA TYR A 207 -16.41 5.18 -13.74
C TYR A 207 -14.94 4.81 -13.54
N LEU A 208 -14.35 5.18 -12.39
CA LEU A 208 -12.96 4.89 -12.05
C LEU A 208 -12.65 3.38 -12.08
N LEU A 209 -13.54 2.55 -11.53
CA LEU A 209 -13.36 1.10 -11.55
C LEU A 209 -13.27 0.57 -12.99
N LEU A 210 -14.25 0.91 -13.83
CA LEU A 210 -14.35 0.37 -15.18
C LEU A 210 -13.17 0.84 -16.04
N ASP A 211 -12.87 2.14 -16.01
CA ASP A 211 -11.79 2.75 -16.78
C ASP A 211 -10.42 2.22 -16.35
N SER A 212 -10.14 2.25 -15.03
CA SER A 212 -8.88 1.73 -14.48
C SER A 212 -8.70 0.24 -14.75
N THR A 213 -9.78 -0.55 -14.83
CA THR A 213 -9.66 -2.00 -15.11
C THR A 213 -9.21 -2.24 -16.54
N VAL A 214 -9.74 -1.48 -17.51
CA VAL A 214 -9.30 -1.57 -18.91
C VAL A 214 -7.85 -1.11 -19.04
N PHE A 215 -7.51 0.01 -18.42
CA PHE A 215 -6.15 0.55 -18.40
C PHE A 215 -5.15 -0.45 -17.78
N ASN A 216 -5.39 -0.90 -16.55
CA ASN A 216 -4.48 -1.78 -15.81
C ASN A 216 -4.30 -3.14 -16.49
N ARG A 217 -5.35 -3.69 -17.10
CA ARG A 217 -5.24 -4.91 -17.92
C ARG A 217 -4.34 -4.70 -19.12
N THR A 218 -4.53 -3.60 -19.85
CA THR A 218 -3.75 -3.28 -21.04
C THR A 218 -2.28 -3.06 -20.68
N ALA A 219 -2.03 -2.29 -19.62
CA ALA A 219 -0.69 -2.04 -19.11
C ALA A 219 0.01 -3.33 -18.68
N LEU A 220 -0.64 -4.15 -17.84
CA LEU A 220 -0.06 -5.42 -17.38
C LEU A 220 0.19 -6.40 -18.54
N ALA A 221 -0.74 -6.50 -19.50
CA ALA A 221 -0.57 -7.34 -20.69
C ALA A 221 0.65 -6.88 -21.53
N ALA A 222 0.85 -5.57 -21.67
CA ALA A 222 2.02 -5.02 -22.36
C ALA A 222 3.33 -5.33 -21.60
N THR A 223 3.36 -5.11 -20.29
CA THR A 223 4.49 -5.44 -19.41
C THR A 223 4.87 -6.91 -19.51
N LEU A 224 3.90 -7.82 -19.44
CA LEU A 224 4.14 -9.27 -19.55
C LEU A 224 4.64 -9.65 -20.95
N ARG A 225 4.12 -9.01 -22.00
CA ARG A 225 4.53 -9.26 -23.39
C ARG A 225 5.98 -8.85 -23.63
N ARG A 226 6.36 -7.66 -23.19
CA ARG A 226 7.72 -7.13 -23.35
C ARG A 226 8.71 -7.70 -22.34
N LYS A 227 8.19 -8.32 -21.27
CA LYS A 227 8.95 -8.80 -20.11
C LYS A 227 9.74 -7.70 -19.42
N ASP A 228 9.17 -6.48 -19.37
CA ASP A 228 9.79 -5.31 -18.74
C ASP A 228 10.19 -5.63 -17.28
N PHE A 229 9.43 -6.50 -16.62
CA PHE A 229 9.67 -6.94 -15.25
C PHE A 229 11.01 -7.67 -15.01
N LEU A 230 11.69 -8.14 -16.06
CA LEU A 230 13.03 -8.73 -15.95
C LEU A 230 14.12 -7.67 -15.73
N HIS A 231 13.81 -6.40 -15.95
CA HIS A 231 14.71 -5.27 -15.79
C HIS A 231 14.43 -4.47 -14.52
N TRP A 232 13.33 -4.79 -13.81
CA TRP A 232 13.00 -4.15 -12.54
C TRP A 232 14.02 -4.56 -11.47
N PRO A 233 14.30 -3.67 -10.50
CA PRO A 233 15.19 -4.00 -9.40
C PRO A 233 14.58 -5.09 -8.52
N ASP A 234 15.40 -6.04 -8.05
CA ASP A 234 14.96 -7.12 -7.15
C ASP A 234 14.42 -6.59 -5.82
N VAL A 235 14.98 -5.47 -5.36
CA VAL A 235 14.58 -4.75 -4.15
C VAL A 235 14.18 -3.35 -4.57
N PRO A 236 12.94 -2.91 -4.28
CA PRO A 236 12.54 -1.54 -4.54
C PRO A 236 13.48 -0.59 -3.81
N GLU A 237 13.99 0.42 -4.53
CA GLU A 237 14.65 1.54 -3.90
C GLU A 237 13.63 2.18 -2.94
N SER A 238 13.86 2.09 -1.63
CA SER A 238 13.02 2.81 -0.69
C SER A 238 13.33 4.30 -0.81
N CYS A 239 12.31 5.16 -0.88
CA CYS A 239 12.51 6.55 -0.51
C CYS A 239 13.03 6.55 0.93
N GLY A 240 14.34 6.79 1.08
CA GLY A 240 15.02 6.74 2.36
C GLY A 240 14.30 7.59 3.41
N ALA A 241 14.49 7.21 4.66
CA ALA A 241 13.92 7.91 5.80
C ALA A 241 14.37 9.39 5.95
N ASP A 242 15.23 9.86 5.05
CA ASP A 242 16.07 11.04 5.25
C ASP A 242 15.56 12.31 4.55
N HIS A 243 14.34 12.31 3.99
CA HIS A 243 13.77 13.49 3.32
C HIS A 243 12.55 14.05 4.05
N ASN A 244 12.66 14.22 5.37
CA ASN A 244 11.86 15.23 6.05
C ASN A 244 12.71 16.50 6.24
N PRO A 245 12.65 17.48 5.31
CA PRO A 245 13.48 18.68 5.36
C PRO A 245 13.21 19.58 6.59
N GLU A 246 12.13 19.35 7.34
CA GLU A 246 11.78 20.13 8.54
C GLU A 246 12.06 19.40 9.88
N GLU A 247 12.42 18.12 9.86
CA GLU A 247 12.61 17.32 11.10
C GLU A 247 14.04 17.33 11.66
N HIS A 248 14.86 18.33 11.32
CA HIS A 248 16.14 18.56 12.01
C HIS A 248 15.99 19.11 13.44
N GLY A 249 14.77 19.23 13.98
CA GLY A 249 14.52 19.89 15.27
C GLY A 249 13.85 19.04 16.37
N SER A 250 13.22 17.91 16.06
CA SER A 250 12.57 17.10 17.08
C SER A 250 12.57 15.63 16.70
N ASN A 251 13.54 14.89 17.24
CA ASN A 251 13.51 13.43 17.32
C ASN A 251 12.27 12.99 18.08
N GLU A 252 11.13 12.79 17.39
CA GLU A 252 9.90 12.42 18.10
C GLU A 252 9.98 10.99 18.63
N TYR A 253 10.88 10.13 18.14
CA TYR A 253 11.12 8.80 18.74
C TYR A 253 12.58 8.35 18.56
N ASP A 254 13.52 9.00 19.25
CA ASP A 254 14.82 8.37 19.50
C ASP A 254 14.58 7.04 20.23
N LEU A 255 14.70 5.93 19.50
CA LEU A 255 14.87 4.64 20.15
C LEU A 255 16.09 4.78 21.06
N PRO A 256 16.04 4.24 22.29
CA PRO A 256 17.19 4.29 23.17
C PRO A 256 18.41 3.75 22.42
N SER A 257 19.52 4.50 22.39
CA SER A 257 20.78 4.06 21.75
C SER A 257 21.39 2.81 22.39
N ASP A 258 20.82 2.39 23.52
CA ASP A 258 21.17 1.21 24.28
C ASP A 258 20.39 -0.01 23.76
N GLU A 259 21.13 -0.96 23.18
CA GLU A 259 20.62 -2.21 22.60
C GLU A 259 19.74 -2.99 23.58
N GLU A 260 20.03 -2.97 24.88
CA GLU A 260 19.24 -3.67 25.89
C GLU A 260 17.84 -3.05 26.05
N LYS A 261 17.76 -1.71 26.02
CA LYS A 261 16.49 -0.99 26.11
C LYS A 261 15.67 -1.15 24.84
N GLU A 262 16.31 -1.23 23.68
CA GLU A 262 15.63 -1.54 22.42
C GLU A 262 15.05 -2.97 22.44
N GLN A 263 15.81 -3.95 22.94
CA GLN A 263 15.32 -5.32 23.09
C GLN A 263 14.15 -5.42 24.09
N GLU A 264 14.19 -4.69 25.21
CA GLU A 264 13.09 -4.59 26.17
C GLU A 264 11.83 -3.99 25.51
N ALA A 265 11.97 -2.86 24.80
CA ALA A 265 10.89 -2.21 24.06
C ALA A 265 10.24 -3.18 23.06
N ARG A 266 11.06 -3.88 22.28
CA ARG A 266 10.58 -4.89 21.31
C ARG A 266 9.82 -6.02 21.99
N ARG A 267 10.23 -6.47 23.19
CA ARG A 267 9.52 -7.51 23.96
C ARG A 267 8.15 -7.02 24.43
N GLU A 268 8.08 -5.80 24.95
CA GLU A 268 6.81 -5.20 25.42
C GLU A 268 5.84 -4.95 24.27
N ILE A 269 6.29 -4.34 23.17
CA ILE A 269 5.47 -4.11 21.97
C ILE A 269 4.94 -5.45 21.44
N LYS A 270 5.81 -6.47 21.34
CA LYS A 270 5.40 -7.82 20.89
C LYS A 270 4.40 -8.50 21.84
N MET A 271 4.43 -8.16 23.13
CA MET A 271 3.45 -8.62 24.12
C MET A 271 2.10 -7.91 23.90
N TRP A 272 2.09 -6.58 23.77
CA TRP A 272 0.87 -5.80 23.55
C TRP A 272 0.21 -6.13 22.21
N SER A 273 0.97 -6.27 21.12
CA SER A 273 0.45 -6.71 19.82
C SER A 273 -0.14 -8.13 19.87
N ARG A 274 0.28 -8.98 20.82
CA ARG A 274 -0.36 -10.28 21.06
C ARG A 274 -1.66 -10.14 21.84
N MET A 275 -1.71 -9.27 22.85
CA MET A 275 -2.94 -8.99 23.61
C MET A 275 -4.01 -8.34 22.74
N ALA A 276 -3.65 -7.34 21.93
CA ALA A 276 -4.56 -6.66 21.02
C ALA A 276 -5.18 -7.62 20.00
N ARG A 277 -4.38 -8.53 19.41
CA ARG A 277 -4.89 -9.58 18.51
C ARG A 277 -5.85 -10.57 19.17
N ARG A 278 -5.80 -10.71 20.50
CA ARG A 278 -6.74 -11.54 21.27
C ARG A 278 -7.98 -10.75 21.72
N GLY A 279 -8.05 -9.45 21.44
CA GLY A 279 -9.09 -8.57 21.96
C GLY A 279 -8.97 -8.27 23.46
N GLU A 280 -7.84 -8.62 24.08
CA GLU A 280 -7.59 -8.36 25.51
C GLU A 280 -7.13 -6.93 25.79
N LEU A 281 -6.82 -6.17 24.74
CA LEU A 281 -6.31 -4.82 24.81
C LEU A 281 -6.93 -4.01 23.67
N SER A 282 -7.67 -2.97 24.00
CA SER A 282 -8.17 -2.00 23.04
C SER A 282 -7.02 -1.13 22.48
N PHE A 283 -7.28 -0.47 21.35
CA PHE A 283 -6.29 0.42 20.73
C PHE A 283 -5.91 1.57 21.66
N GLN A 284 -6.89 2.23 22.29
CA GLN A 284 -6.66 3.32 23.24
C GLN A 284 -5.79 2.88 24.42
N GLU A 285 -6.06 1.70 25.00
CA GLU A 285 -5.24 1.16 26.09
C GLU A 285 -3.81 0.84 25.65
N MET A 286 -3.64 0.34 24.43
CA MET A 286 -2.31 0.08 23.87
C MET A 286 -1.53 1.38 23.66
N GLU A 287 -2.18 2.42 23.13
CA GLU A 287 -1.58 3.74 22.93
C GLU A 287 -1.16 4.37 24.28
N GLU A 288 -2.02 4.30 25.29
CA GLU A 288 -1.69 4.78 26.64
C GLU A 288 -0.50 4.04 27.25
N ARG A 289 -0.41 2.72 27.05
CA ARG A 289 0.74 1.93 27.54
C ARG A 289 2.03 2.33 26.84
N MET A 290 1.99 2.53 25.52
CA MET A 290 3.14 3.05 24.77
C MET A 290 3.55 4.43 25.30
N LYS A 291 2.61 5.37 25.44
CA LYS A 291 2.88 6.71 25.99
C LYS A 291 3.53 6.64 27.38
N LYS A 292 2.97 5.85 28.31
CA LYS A 292 3.52 5.67 29.66
C LYS A 292 4.92 5.07 29.64
N TRP A 293 5.18 4.10 28.77
CA TRP A 293 6.50 3.47 28.63
C TRP A 293 7.55 4.49 28.17
N TYR A 294 7.23 5.29 27.15
CA TYR A 294 8.11 6.36 26.67
C TYR A 294 8.38 7.41 27.75
N THR A 295 7.34 7.92 28.42
CA THR A 295 7.50 8.92 29.49
C THR A 295 8.35 8.40 30.66
N LYS A 296 8.18 7.13 31.05
CA LYS A 296 8.96 6.52 32.14
C LYS A 296 10.46 6.43 31.80
N LYS A 297 10.80 6.27 30.51
CA LYS A 297 12.19 6.11 30.06
C LYS A 297 12.87 7.45 29.75
N THR A 298 12.15 8.46 29.24
CA THR A 298 12.71 9.81 29.04
C THR A 298 13.06 10.53 30.34
N VAL A 299 12.31 10.30 31.43
CA VAL A 299 12.60 10.88 32.76
C VAL A 299 13.86 10.28 33.41
N SER A 300 14.38 9.16 32.89
CA SER A 300 15.58 8.50 33.45
C SER A 300 16.91 8.98 32.86
N LEU A 301 16.90 9.89 31.89
CA LEU A 301 18.11 10.52 31.39
C LEU A 301 18.46 11.69 32.31
N PRO A 302 19.68 11.75 32.88
CA PRO A 302 20.10 12.91 33.64
C PRO A 302 20.01 14.15 32.73
N PRO A 303 19.63 15.32 33.28
CA PRO A 303 19.59 16.55 32.49
C PRO A 303 20.98 16.76 31.85
N PRO A 304 21.04 17.25 30.60
CA PRO A 304 22.31 17.53 29.95
C PRO A 304 23.15 18.40 30.88
N GLU A 305 24.35 17.93 31.23
CA GLU A 305 25.32 18.74 31.97
C GLU A 305 25.43 20.07 31.24
N GLN A 306 25.13 21.16 31.95
CA GLN A 306 25.25 22.51 31.41
C GLN A 306 26.67 22.65 30.90
N ALA A 307 26.83 22.77 29.59
CA ALA A 307 28.13 22.98 28.97
C ALA A 307 28.80 24.16 29.70
N PRO A 308 30.08 24.02 30.11
CA PRO A 308 30.76 25.07 30.85
C PRO A 308 30.69 26.36 30.03
N VAL A 309 30.08 27.39 30.62
CA VAL A 309 30.01 28.73 30.05
C VAL A 309 31.45 29.16 29.78
N SER A 310 31.84 29.17 28.51
CA SER A 310 33.13 29.68 28.08
C SER A 310 33.19 31.15 28.46
N GLY A 311 34.01 31.44 29.46
CA GLY A 311 34.18 32.79 30.01
C GLY A 311 34.57 33.79 28.93
N ASP A 312 34.00 34.99 29.09
CA ASP A 312 34.21 36.17 28.27
C ASP A 312 35.69 36.42 27.97
N GLY A 313 36.01 36.38 26.68
CA GLY A 313 37.26 36.89 26.14
C GLY A 313 37.23 38.42 26.14
N ASP A 314 37.96 38.97 27.11
CA ASP A 314 38.24 40.38 27.33
C ASP A 314 38.72 41.10 26.05
N ALA A 315 38.05 42.18 25.68
CA ALA A 315 38.42 43.06 24.57
C ALA A 315 39.43 44.11 25.07
N GLY A 316 40.71 43.83 24.87
CA GLY A 316 41.80 44.79 25.06
C GLY A 316 41.95 45.75 23.87
N ILE A 317 42.03 47.04 24.22
CA ILE A 317 42.20 48.26 23.41
C ILE A 317 43.48 48.26 22.56
#